data_AF-A0A284VQI4-F1
#
_entry.id   AF-A0A284VQI4-F1
#
_cell.length_a   1.000
_cell.length_b   1.000
_cell.length_c   1.000
_cell.angle_alpha   90.00
_cell.angle_beta   90.00
_cell.angle_gamma   90.00
#
_symmetry.space_group_name_H-M   'P 1'
#
loop_
_entity.id
_entity.type
_entity.pdbx_description
1 polymer ?
#
loop_
_entity_poly.entity_id
_entity_poly.type
_entity_poly.pdbx_seq_one_letter_code
_entity_poly.pdbx_strand_id
1 'polypeptide(L)'
;MMIIFAIDALEYTLVEEFNCSNLKQKFYGKTNIKEFSEPKTMVLWSSFMTGKNMEKEIVAKGDKEMWNTRLDFNDTFFKQFENPKIIDLPGFSYIKEQHEMERKLLKEYFDAKSEEEKKKIRGAYNNLSFEHHRKIKQEFSTALKGDYDFVLGYFSVADVIGHLNFGNRTMMKMIYKDLDEIAGTINEPYIVLSDHGMEAVGIFGDHSSYGFWSTGFKDLGSPKITDFAGMIKGLKDVN
;
A
#
# COMPACT_ATOMS: atom_id res chain seq x y z
N MET A 1 -21.08 -3.28 -1.23
CA MET A 1 -19.69 -3.72 -1.04
C MET A 1 -18.83 -2.49 -0.77
N MET A 2 -18.02 -2.48 0.28
CA MET A 2 -17.03 -1.42 0.55
C MET A 2 -15.66 -1.84 -0.01
N ILE A 3 -14.96 -0.95 -0.71
CA ILE A 3 -13.68 -1.26 -1.33
C ILE A 3 -12.58 -0.31 -0.84
N ILE A 4 -11.46 -0.91 -0.42
CA ILE A 4 -10.21 -0.19 -0.15
C ILE A 4 -9.17 -0.64 -1.18
N PHE A 5 -8.73 0.29 -2.02
CA PHE A 5 -7.59 0.10 -2.90
C PHE A 5 -6.34 0.65 -2.20
N ALA A 6 -5.65 -0.26 -1.49
CA ALA A 6 -4.45 0.07 -0.73
C ALA A 6 -3.22 0.01 -1.65
N ILE A 7 -2.44 1.07 -1.70
CA ILE A 7 -1.22 1.15 -2.51
C ILE A 7 -0.09 1.59 -1.60
N ASP A 8 0.98 0.80 -1.52
CA ASP A 8 2.16 1.16 -0.72
C ASP A 8 2.93 2.29 -1.39
N ALA A 9 3.34 3.28 -0.60
CA ALA A 9 4.14 4.44 -1.01
C ALA A 9 3.57 5.23 -2.21
N LEU A 10 2.26 5.42 -2.28
CA LEU A 10 1.62 6.23 -3.33
C LEU A 10 1.87 7.72 -3.07
N GLU A 11 2.75 8.32 -3.86
CA GLU A 11 3.18 9.69 -3.68
C GLU A 11 2.19 10.69 -4.29
N TYR A 12 1.66 11.56 -3.42
CA TYR A 12 0.70 12.62 -3.75
C TYR A 12 1.12 13.44 -4.97
N THR A 13 2.38 13.88 -5.01
CA THR A 13 2.86 14.76 -6.10
C THR A 13 2.92 14.04 -7.45
N LEU A 14 3.18 12.73 -7.46
CA LEU A 14 3.18 11.93 -8.70
C LEU A 14 1.76 11.66 -9.20
N VAL A 15 0.80 11.46 -8.31
CA VAL A 15 -0.63 11.36 -8.66
C VAL A 15 -1.09 12.62 -9.39
N GLU A 16 -0.70 13.81 -8.90
CA GLU A 16 -0.96 15.09 -9.55
C GLU A 16 -0.26 15.19 -10.91
N GLU A 17 1.07 15.02 -10.92
CA GLU A 17 1.88 15.27 -12.10
C GLU A 17 1.58 14.31 -13.26
N PHE A 18 1.26 13.06 -12.96
CA PHE A 18 0.92 12.05 -13.96
C PHE A 18 -0.55 12.06 -14.38
N ASN A 19 -1.37 12.94 -13.80
CA ASN A 19 -2.80 13.05 -14.07
C ASN A 19 -3.56 11.72 -13.87
N CYS A 20 -3.29 11.04 -12.77
CA CYS A 20 -3.99 9.80 -12.41
C CYS A 20 -5.43 10.12 -11.96
N SER A 21 -6.36 10.26 -12.89
CA SER A 21 -7.73 10.74 -12.62
C SER A 21 -8.61 9.77 -11.84
N ASN A 22 -8.33 8.47 -11.89
CA ASN A 22 -9.08 7.48 -11.12
C ASN A 22 -8.51 7.35 -9.70
N LEU A 23 -7.19 7.42 -9.53
CA LEU A 23 -6.57 7.54 -8.21
C LEU A 23 -6.93 8.88 -7.56
N LYS A 24 -7.05 9.94 -8.35
CA LYS A 24 -7.47 11.28 -7.95
C LYS A 24 -8.99 11.45 -8.05
N GLN A 25 -9.70 10.83 -7.11
CA GLN A 25 -11.15 10.98 -6.97
C GLN A 25 -11.56 12.42 -6.60
N LYS A 26 -12.87 12.67 -6.44
CA LYS A 26 -13.44 14.00 -6.14
C LYS A 26 -12.79 14.68 -4.93
N PHE A 27 -12.54 13.93 -3.87
CA PHE A 27 -11.82 14.38 -2.68
C PHE A 27 -10.57 13.55 -2.52
N TYR A 28 -9.44 14.20 -2.24
CA TYR A 28 -8.16 13.54 -2.05
C TYR A 28 -7.25 14.46 -1.23
N GLY A 29 -6.26 13.86 -0.59
CA GLY A 29 -5.37 14.59 0.30
C GLY A 29 -4.27 13.73 0.86
N LYS A 30 -3.63 14.25 1.90
CA LYS A 30 -2.54 13.59 2.61
C LYS A 30 -3.04 12.99 3.91
N THR A 31 -2.68 11.74 4.15
CA THR A 31 -2.89 11.03 5.41
C THR A 31 -1.81 11.48 6.39
N ASN A 32 -2.21 11.87 7.60
CA ASN A 32 -1.31 12.29 8.65
C ASN A 32 -0.73 11.07 9.39
N ILE A 33 0.59 10.90 9.35
CA ILE A 33 1.31 9.83 10.06
C ILE A 33 2.32 10.38 11.07
N LYS A 34 2.22 11.66 11.46
CA LYS A 34 3.18 12.31 12.36
C LYS A 34 3.21 11.75 13.79
N GLU A 35 2.22 10.93 14.16
CA GLU A 35 2.20 10.25 15.46
C GLU A 35 3.12 9.03 15.53
N PHE A 36 3.71 8.62 14.40
CA PHE A 36 4.65 7.52 14.28
C PHE A 36 6.08 8.07 14.21
N SER A 37 6.94 7.56 15.07
CA SER A 37 8.38 7.85 15.04
C SER A 37 9.13 6.96 14.05
N GLU A 38 8.61 5.76 13.81
CA GLU A 38 9.10 4.77 12.86
C GLU A 38 7.94 4.29 11.96
N PRO A 39 7.51 5.11 10.96
CA PRO A 39 6.36 4.84 10.10
C PRO A 39 6.64 3.72 9.07
N LYS A 40 6.97 2.53 9.55
CA LYS A 40 7.20 1.33 8.72
C LYS A 40 5.86 0.78 8.23
N THR A 41 5.82 0.23 7.03
CA THR A 41 4.66 -0.45 6.43
C THR A 41 3.91 -1.34 7.42
N MET A 42 4.62 -2.23 8.14
CA MET A 42 3.99 -3.14 9.11
C MET A 42 3.36 -2.41 10.31
N VAL A 43 3.96 -1.32 10.76
CA VAL A 43 3.42 -0.47 11.85
C VAL A 43 2.15 0.23 11.38
N LEU A 44 2.20 0.85 10.21
CA LEU A 44 1.13 1.66 9.66
C LEU A 44 -0.10 0.82 9.30
N TRP A 45 0.07 -0.30 8.61
CA TRP A 45 -1.06 -1.19 8.27
C TRP A 45 -1.64 -1.90 9.51
N SER A 46 -0.81 -2.28 10.48
CA SER A 46 -1.31 -2.78 11.78
C SER A 46 -2.14 -1.73 12.51
N SER A 47 -1.72 -0.46 12.44
CA SER A 47 -2.42 0.65 13.07
C SER A 47 -3.73 0.99 12.36
N PHE A 48 -3.73 0.95 11.02
CA PHE A 48 -4.94 1.04 10.19
C PHE A 48 -5.96 -0.04 10.55
N MET A 49 -5.54 -1.30 10.63
CA MET A 49 -6.45 -2.42 10.88
C MET A 49 -7.07 -2.38 12.28
N THR A 50 -6.31 -1.95 13.29
CA THR A 50 -6.77 -1.92 14.68
C THR A 50 -7.45 -0.61 15.08
N GLY A 51 -7.21 0.47 14.30
CA GLY A 51 -7.63 1.83 14.65
C GLY A 51 -6.86 2.42 15.83
N LYS A 52 -5.68 1.89 16.15
CA LYS A 52 -4.83 2.31 17.27
C LYS A 52 -3.39 2.43 16.77
N ASN A 53 -2.57 3.28 17.39
CA ASN A 53 -1.14 3.29 17.09
C ASN A 53 -0.50 2.00 17.64
N MET A 54 -0.01 1.14 16.75
CA MET A 54 0.61 -0.16 17.06
C MET A 54 2.15 -0.11 17.02
N GLU A 55 2.76 1.08 16.89
CA GLU A 55 4.22 1.23 16.72
C GLU A 55 5.00 0.52 17.81
N LYS A 56 4.63 0.76 19.08
CA LYS A 56 5.35 0.21 20.22
C LYS A 56 5.32 -1.32 20.23
N GLU A 57 4.16 -1.92 19.99
CA GLU A 57 3.96 -3.37 19.98
C GLU A 57 4.70 -4.04 18.82
N ILE A 58 4.70 -3.39 17.65
CA ILE A 58 5.29 -3.93 16.42
C ILE A 58 6.82 -3.79 16.45
N VAL A 59 7.34 -2.61 16.81
CA VAL A 59 8.80 -2.36 16.90
C VAL A 59 9.45 -3.21 17.99
N ALA A 60 8.78 -3.44 19.13
CA ALA A 60 9.30 -4.28 20.21
C ALA A 60 9.58 -5.74 19.82
N LYS A 61 9.04 -6.22 18.69
CA LYS A 61 9.31 -7.57 18.16
C LYS A 61 10.68 -7.67 17.48
N GLY A 62 11.28 -6.54 17.08
CA GLY A 62 12.49 -6.51 16.27
C GLY A 62 12.25 -6.87 14.80
N ASP A 63 13.22 -6.58 13.94
CA ASP A 63 13.03 -6.57 12.47
C ASP A 63 12.48 -7.88 11.92
N LYS A 64 13.02 -9.03 12.33
CA LYS A 64 12.59 -10.34 11.80
C LYS A 64 11.16 -10.69 12.21
N GLU A 65 10.84 -10.54 13.50
CA GLU A 65 9.52 -10.93 14.01
C GLU A 65 8.44 -9.87 13.72
N MET A 66 8.82 -8.63 13.47
CA MET A 66 7.93 -7.60 12.93
C MET A 66 7.29 -8.10 11.63
N TRP A 67 8.09 -8.57 10.67
CA TRP A 67 7.59 -9.09 9.39
C TRP A 67 6.82 -10.42 9.50
N ASN A 68 6.94 -11.13 10.62
CA ASN A 68 6.14 -12.31 10.93
C ASN A 68 4.81 -11.98 11.62
N THR A 69 4.57 -10.70 11.94
CA THR A 69 3.37 -10.31 12.64
C THR A 69 2.14 -10.62 11.80
N ARG A 70 1.17 -11.26 12.44
CA ARG A 70 -0.16 -11.51 11.89
C ARG A 70 -1.18 -11.21 12.96
N LEU A 71 -2.02 -10.21 12.72
CA LEU A 71 -3.10 -9.83 13.62
C LEU A 71 -4.25 -10.84 13.52
N ASP A 72 -4.91 -11.09 14.64
CA ASP A 72 -6.14 -11.87 14.65
C ASP A 72 -7.27 -11.08 13.98
N PHE A 73 -8.13 -11.75 13.24
CA PHE A 73 -9.29 -11.13 12.59
C PHE A 73 -10.15 -10.33 13.58
N ASN A 74 -10.32 -10.83 14.81
CA ASN A 74 -11.12 -10.19 15.84
C ASN A 74 -10.48 -8.93 16.44
N ASP A 75 -9.19 -8.73 16.24
CA ASP A 75 -8.47 -7.52 16.66
C ASP A 75 -8.53 -6.41 15.60
N THR A 76 -8.94 -6.76 14.37
CA THR A 76 -9.10 -5.80 13.28
C THR A 76 -10.52 -5.27 13.19
N PHE A 77 -10.71 -4.16 12.47
CA PHE A 77 -12.05 -3.70 12.11
C PHE A 77 -12.77 -4.62 11.10
N PHE A 78 -12.05 -5.55 10.46
CA PHE A 78 -12.64 -6.45 9.46
C PHE A 78 -13.75 -7.33 10.03
N LYS A 79 -13.72 -7.63 11.33
CA LYS A 79 -14.78 -8.39 12.03
C LYS A 79 -16.19 -7.82 11.94
N GLN A 80 -16.31 -6.57 11.49
CA GLN A 80 -17.60 -5.92 11.29
C GLN A 80 -18.23 -6.28 9.96
N PHE A 81 -17.47 -6.89 9.05
CA PHE A 81 -17.93 -7.35 7.75
C PHE A 81 -18.22 -8.85 7.82
N GLU A 82 -19.31 -9.26 7.19
CA GLU A 82 -19.80 -10.65 7.23
C GLU A 82 -18.96 -11.56 6.33
N ASN A 83 -18.53 -11.05 5.18
CA ASN A 83 -17.71 -11.78 4.22
C ASN A 83 -16.63 -10.86 3.60
N PRO A 84 -15.60 -10.48 4.37
CA PRO A 84 -14.54 -9.62 3.87
C PRO A 84 -13.46 -10.41 3.13
N LYS A 85 -12.93 -9.83 2.05
CA LYS A 85 -11.78 -10.33 1.29
C LYS A 85 -10.60 -9.37 1.38
N ILE A 86 -9.52 -9.80 2.04
CA ILE A 86 -8.31 -9.00 2.23
C ILE A 86 -7.16 -9.67 1.48
N ILE A 87 -6.57 -8.95 0.53
CA ILE A 87 -5.55 -9.47 -0.39
C ILE A 87 -4.22 -8.79 -0.06
N ASP A 88 -3.24 -9.63 0.30
CA ASP A 88 -1.82 -9.30 0.48
C ASP A 88 -1.48 -8.19 1.49
N LEU A 89 -2.37 -7.88 2.44
CA LEU A 89 -2.16 -6.79 3.38
C LEU A 89 -1.09 -7.14 4.45
N PRO A 90 -0.01 -6.35 4.61
CA PRO A 90 0.97 -6.49 5.68
C PRO A 90 0.32 -6.60 7.05
N GLY A 91 0.69 -7.63 7.81
CA GLY A 91 0.14 -7.88 9.14
C GLY A 91 -1.14 -8.70 9.16
N PHE A 92 -1.65 -9.18 8.01
CA PHE A 92 -2.88 -9.98 7.96
C PHE A 92 -2.87 -11.12 6.93
N SER A 93 -2.85 -10.79 5.63
CA SER A 93 -2.88 -11.75 4.51
C SER A 93 -1.65 -11.68 3.59
N TYR A 94 -0.63 -10.95 4.03
CA TYR A 94 0.68 -10.75 3.43
C TYR A 94 1.38 -12.03 2.94
N ILE A 95 1.84 -12.03 1.69
CA ILE A 95 2.62 -13.14 1.10
C ILE A 95 4.08 -13.01 1.55
N LYS A 96 4.40 -13.58 2.71
CA LYS A 96 5.71 -13.43 3.36
C LYS A 96 6.89 -13.80 2.46
N GLU A 97 6.84 -14.93 1.75
CA GLU A 97 7.95 -15.42 0.94
C GLU A 97 8.31 -14.44 -0.18
N GLN A 98 7.29 -13.86 -0.83
CA GLN A 98 7.45 -12.88 -1.90
C GLN A 98 8.27 -11.68 -1.42
N HIS A 99 7.86 -11.10 -0.30
CA HIS A 99 8.50 -9.90 0.21
C HIS A 99 9.84 -10.16 0.90
N GLU A 100 10.06 -11.36 1.45
CA GLU A 100 11.39 -11.78 1.89
C GLU A 100 12.38 -11.82 0.71
N MET A 101 11.94 -12.31 -0.46
CA MET A 101 12.76 -12.31 -1.66
C MET A 101 13.04 -10.90 -2.18
N GLU A 102 12.05 -10.01 -2.18
CA GLU A 102 12.24 -8.59 -2.56
C GLU A 102 13.26 -7.91 -1.65
N ARG A 103 13.13 -8.05 -0.32
CA ARG A 103 14.09 -7.49 0.65
C ARG A 103 15.49 -8.07 0.48
N LYS A 104 15.60 -9.38 0.19
CA LYS A 104 16.88 -10.04 -0.08
C LYS A 104 17.56 -9.44 -1.31
N LEU A 105 16.84 -9.30 -2.42
CA LEU A 105 17.36 -8.70 -3.65
C LEU A 105 17.72 -7.22 -3.46
N LEU A 106 16.91 -6.46 -2.71
CA LEU A 106 17.22 -5.07 -2.38
C LEU A 106 18.52 -4.96 -1.59
N LYS A 107 18.71 -5.80 -0.57
CA LYS A 107 19.96 -5.87 0.19
C LYS A 107 21.14 -6.27 -0.70
N GLU A 108 20.99 -7.30 -1.51
CA GLU A 108 22.02 -7.75 -2.47
C GLU A 108 22.41 -6.63 -3.44
N TYR A 109 21.46 -5.80 -3.89
CA TYR A 109 21.75 -4.66 -4.76
C TYR A 109 22.70 -3.65 -4.09
N PHE A 110 22.51 -3.36 -2.80
CA PHE A 110 23.38 -2.44 -2.06
C PHE A 110 24.72 -3.08 -1.66
N ASP A 111 24.75 -4.40 -1.47
CA ASP A 111 25.98 -5.13 -1.16
C ASP A 111 26.88 -5.36 -2.39
N ALA A 112 26.29 -5.38 -3.59
CA ALA A 112 26.95 -5.61 -4.88
C ALA A 112 28.11 -4.64 -5.16
N LYS A 113 29.19 -5.17 -5.73
CA LYS A 113 30.46 -4.42 -5.91
C LYS A 113 30.64 -3.84 -7.31
N SER A 114 29.89 -4.34 -8.29
CA SER A 114 29.99 -3.90 -9.68
C SER A 114 28.66 -3.38 -10.22
N GLU A 115 28.73 -2.44 -11.18
CA GLU A 115 27.54 -1.91 -11.84
C GLU A 115 26.83 -2.96 -12.71
N GLU A 116 27.56 -3.93 -13.25
CA GLU A 116 26.99 -5.06 -13.99
C GLU A 116 26.13 -5.95 -13.08
N GLU A 117 26.65 -6.29 -11.90
CA GLU A 117 25.93 -7.05 -10.88
C GLU A 117 24.69 -6.30 -10.40
N LYS A 118 24.83 -5.01 -10.05
CA LYS A 118 23.69 -4.15 -9.68
C LYS A 118 22.61 -4.11 -10.75
N LYS A 119 22.99 -4.01 -12.03
CA LYS A 119 22.03 -4.01 -13.15
C LYS A 119 21.27 -5.34 -13.22
N LYS A 120 21.96 -6.47 -13.04
CA LYS A 120 21.33 -7.80 -13.01
C LYS A 120 20.37 -7.95 -11.83
N ILE A 121 20.79 -7.57 -10.63
CA ILE A 121 19.96 -7.67 -9.41
C ILE A 121 18.73 -6.76 -9.53
N ARG A 122 18.90 -5.51 -9.98
CA ARG A 122 17.78 -4.59 -10.23
C ARG A 122 16.79 -5.16 -11.22
N GLY A 123 17.27 -5.81 -12.30
CA GLY A 123 16.40 -6.49 -13.25
C GLY A 123 15.58 -7.62 -12.62
N ALA A 124 16.22 -8.46 -11.80
CA ALA A 124 15.54 -9.53 -11.08
C ALA A 124 14.52 -9.00 -10.06
N TYR A 125 14.90 -7.97 -9.31
CA TYR A 125 14.05 -7.27 -8.35
C TYR A 125 12.80 -6.68 -9.01
N ASN A 126 12.98 -5.96 -10.12
CA ASN A 126 11.87 -5.38 -10.87
C ASN A 126 10.94 -6.47 -11.44
N ASN A 127 11.50 -7.53 -12.01
CA ASN A 127 10.70 -8.62 -12.57
C ASN A 127 9.86 -9.33 -11.50
N LEU A 128 10.48 -9.63 -10.35
CA LEU A 128 9.82 -10.25 -9.21
C LEU A 128 8.63 -9.40 -8.72
N SER A 129 8.82 -8.08 -8.60
CA SER A 129 7.76 -7.15 -8.20
C SER A 129 6.64 -7.05 -9.24
N PHE A 130 6.97 -7.02 -10.55
CA PHE A 130 5.95 -6.98 -11.60
C PHE A 130 5.15 -8.29 -11.71
N GLU A 131 5.77 -9.44 -11.49
CA GLU A 131 5.06 -10.73 -11.44
C GLU A 131 4.08 -10.76 -10.27
N HIS A 132 4.52 -10.28 -9.10
CA HIS A 132 3.67 -10.16 -7.94
C HIS A 132 2.49 -9.21 -8.18
N HIS A 133 2.76 -8.01 -8.71
CA HIS A 133 1.74 -7.04 -9.08
C HIS A 133 0.66 -7.63 -10.00
N ARG A 134 1.06 -8.41 -11.02
CA ARG A 134 0.10 -9.09 -11.92
C ARG A 134 -0.77 -10.10 -11.18
N LYS A 135 -0.20 -10.87 -10.25
CA LYS A 135 -0.95 -11.84 -9.44
C LYS A 135 -1.98 -11.14 -8.56
N ILE A 136 -1.57 -10.09 -7.85
CA ILE A 136 -2.48 -9.31 -6.99
C ILE A 136 -3.56 -8.61 -7.82
N LYS A 137 -3.21 -8.03 -8.97
CA LYS A 137 -4.18 -7.44 -9.92
C LYS A 137 -5.25 -8.46 -10.36
N GLN A 138 -4.86 -9.70 -10.66
CA GLN A 138 -5.80 -10.76 -11.03
C GLN A 138 -6.69 -11.19 -9.86
N GLU A 139 -6.13 -11.36 -8.66
CA GLU A 139 -6.90 -11.72 -7.47
C GLU A 139 -7.88 -10.62 -7.09
N PHE A 140 -7.44 -9.36 -7.11
CA PHE A 140 -8.30 -8.20 -6.85
C PHE A 140 -9.43 -8.10 -7.87
N SER A 141 -9.13 -8.21 -9.17
CA SER A 141 -10.16 -8.18 -10.22
C SER A 141 -11.20 -9.32 -10.07
N THR A 142 -10.75 -10.50 -9.63
CA THR A 142 -11.65 -11.62 -9.29
C THR A 142 -12.51 -11.28 -8.08
N ALA A 143 -11.91 -10.75 -7.02
CA ALA A 143 -12.61 -10.38 -5.80
C ALA A 143 -13.67 -9.30 -6.01
N LEU A 144 -13.41 -8.32 -6.88
CA LEU A 144 -14.38 -7.27 -7.26
C LEU A 144 -15.66 -7.81 -7.93
N LYS A 145 -15.62 -9.05 -8.45
CA LYS A 145 -16.78 -9.73 -9.07
C LYS A 145 -17.41 -10.78 -8.15
N GLY A 146 -16.82 -10.99 -6.98
CA GLY A 146 -17.28 -11.96 -6.00
C GLY A 146 -18.41 -11.43 -5.12
N ASP A 147 -18.97 -12.31 -4.30
CA ASP A 147 -19.98 -11.97 -3.30
C ASP A 147 -19.31 -11.61 -1.98
N TYR A 148 -18.77 -10.40 -1.88
CA TYR A 148 -18.10 -9.88 -0.69
C TYR A 148 -18.75 -8.58 -0.23
N ASP A 149 -18.91 -8.38 1.08
CA ASP A 149 -19.40 -7.11 1.63
C ASP A 149 -18.26 -6.09 1.82
N PHE A 150 -17.00 -6.55 1.85
CA PHE A 150 -15.79 -5.73 1.90
C PHE A 150 -14.64 -6.35 1.11
N VAL A 151 -13.92 -5.54 0.32
CA VAL A 151 -12.71 -5.94 -0.39
C VAL A 151 -11.59 -4.95 -0.11
N LEU A 152 -10.43 -5.45 0.33
CA LEU A 152 -9.20 -4.69 0.38
C LEU A 152 -8.15 -5.38 -0.48
N GLY A 153 -7.61 -4.65 -1.46
CA GLY A 153 -6.45 -5.08 -2.23
C GLY A 153 -5.25 -4.19 -1.92
N TYR A 154 -4.18 -4.77 -1.38
CA TYR A 154 -2.92 -4.08 -1.14
C TYR A 154 -1.94 -4.31 -2.30
N PHE A 155 -1.34 -3.23 -2.81
CA PHE A 155 -0.44 -3.25 -3.95
C PHE A 155 0.89 -2.57 -3.60
N SER A 156 1.96 -3.36 -3.58
CA SER A 156 3.31 -2.92 -3.19
C SER A 156 4.18 -2.40 -4.33
N VAL A 157 3.72 -2.49 -5.59
CA VAL A 157 4.57 -2.26 -6.77
C VAL A 157 5.18 -0.87 -6.83
N ALA A 158 4.49 0.16 -6.34
CA ALA A 158 4.98 1.54 -6.36
C ALA A 158 6.14 1.73 -5.36
N ASP A 159 5.99 1.19 -4.15
CA ASP A 159 7.04 1.17 -3.12
C ASP A 159 8.25 0.33 -3.54
N VAL A 160 8.02 -0.95 -3.84
CA VAL A 160 9.06 -1.92 -4.17
C VAL A 160 9.88 -1.40 -5.35
N ILE A 161 9.26 -1.10 -6.50
CA ILE A 161 10.01 -0.57 -7.65
C ILE A 161 10.62 0.80 -7.34
N GLY A 162 9.91 1.64 -6.57
CA GLY A 162 10.33 2.98 -6.16
C GLY A 162 11.70 2.98 -5.49
N HIS A 163 11.96 2.09 -4.54
CA HIS A 163 13.25 2.03 -3.85
C HIS A 163 14.48 2.04 -4.77
N LEU A 164 14.42 1.35 -5.92
CA LEU A 164 15.51 1.32 -6.88
C LEU A 164 15.33 2.23 -8.10
N ASN A 165 14.12 2.73 -8.36
CA ASN A 165 13.78 3.36 -9.63
C ASN A 165 12.90 4.61 -9.51
N PHE A 166 12.71 5.20 -8.32
CA PHE A 166 11.82 6.36 -8.16
C PHE A 166 12.24 7.56 -9.03
N GLY A 167 13.56 7.77 -9.21
CA GLY A 167 14.08 8.79 -10.12
C GLY A 167 13.86 8.48 -11.62
N ASN A 168 13.49 7.24 -11.97
CA ASN A 168 13.13 6.85 -13.33
C ASN A 168 11.68 7.23 -13.63
N ARG A 169 11.48 8.47 -14.06
CA ARG A 169 10.17 9.07 -14.36
C ARG A 169 9.31 8.24 -15.30
N THR A 170 9.91 7.64 -16.34
CA THR A 170 9.18 6.81 -17.31
C THR A 170 8.62 5.55 -16.66
N MET A 171 9.42 4.88 -15.83
CA MET A 171 9.00 3.68 -15.12
C MET A 171 7.93 4.00 -14.07
N MET A 172 8.13 5.05 -13.27
CA MET A 172 7.13 5.45 -12.28
C MET A 172 5.81 5.88 -12.94
N LYS A 173 5.85 6.62 -14.06
CA LYS A 173 4.65 6.98 -14.81
C LYS A 173 3.91 5.75 -15.35
N MET A 174 4.63 4.73 -15.82
CA MET A 174 4.02 3.48 -16.28
C MET A 174 3.30 2.75 -15.13
N ILE A 175 3.92 2.68 -13.95
CA ILE A 175 3.34 2.04 -12.76
C ILE A 175 2.10 2.80 -12.30
N TYR A 176 2.20 4.12 -12.16
CA TYR A 176 1.10 4.97 -11.72
C TYR A 176 -0.06 4.95 -12.71
N LYS A 177 0.22 4.86 -14.01
CA LYS A 177 -0.80 4.67 -15.03
C LYS A 177 -1.50 3.30 -14.89
N ASP A 178 -0.76 2.21 -14.68
CA ASP A 178 -1.38 0.89 -14.49
C ASP A 178 -2.24 0.83 -13.22
N LEU A 179 -1.79 1.44 -12.12
CA LEU A 179 -2.57 1.59 -10.88
C LEU A 179 -3.83 2.45 -11.11
N ASP A 180 -3.72 3.53 -11.87
CA ASP A 180 -4.87 4.36 -12.24
C ASP A 180 -5.88 3.61 -13.11
N GLU A 181 -5.41 2.81 -14.06
CA GLU A 181 -6.26 1.93 -14.87
C GLU A 181 -6.97 0.89 -14.00
N ILE A 182 -6.30 0.31 -12.98
CA ILE A 182 -6.95 -0.59 -12.00
C ILE A 182 -8.06 0.15 -11.25
N ALA A 183 -7.80 1.35 -10.73
CA ALA A 183 -8.83 2.15 -10.05
C ALA A 183 -10.03 2.43 -10.97
N GLY A 184 -9.79 2.70 -12.25
CA GLY A 184 -10.83 2.90 -13.26
C GLY A 184 -11.71 1.67 -13.55
N THR A 185 -11.32 0.47 -13.10
CA THR A 185 -12.16 -0.74 -13.20
C THR A 185 -13.11 -0.94 -12.02
N ILE A 186 -13.00 -0.12 -10.98
CA ILE A 186 -13.82 -0.22 -9.77
C ILE A 186 -15.11 0.57 -9.99
N ASN A 187 -16.25 -0.14 -10.01
CA ASN A 187 -17.58 0.47 -10.25
C ASN A 187 -18.31 0.87 -8.95
N GLU A 188 -17.96 0.25 -7.83
CA GLU A 188 -18.53 0.57 -6.51
C GLU A 188 -17.80 1.75 -5.86
N PRO A 189 -18.40 2.44 -4.87
CA PRO A 189 -17.67 3.43 -4.08
C PRO A 189 -16.41 2.83 -3.42
N TYR A 190 -15.26 3.49 -3.60
CA TYR A 190 -13.97 3.03 -3.06
C TYR A 190 -13.15 4.16 -2.43
N ILE A 191 -12.24 3.75 -1.55
CA ILE A 191 -11.19 4.61 -1.00
C ILE A 191 -9.86 4.14 -1.58
N VAL A 192 -9.07 5.07 -2.14
CA VAL A 192 -7.64 4.82 -2.36
C VAL A 192 -6.92 5.22 -1.09
N LEU A 193 -6.07 4.34 -0.57
CA LEU A 193 -5.33 4.61 0.67
C LEU A 193 -3.87 4.19 0.51
N SER A 194 -2.99 5.02 1.03
CA SER A 194 -1.57 4.71 1.14
C SER A 194 -1.09 5.00 2.55
N ASP A 195 -0.22 4.14 3.04
CA ASP A 195 0.38 4.21 4.36
C ASP A 195 1.38 5.37 4.45
N HIS A 196 2.26 5.50 3.45
CA HIS A 196 3.17 6.62 3.27
C HIS A 196 3.28 7.01 1.79
N GLY A 197 4.09 8.00 1.45
CA GLY A 197 4.50 8.30 0.08
C GLY A 197 5.98 8.01 -0.10
N MET A 198 6.58 8.61 -1.12
CA MET A 198 7.99 8.39 -1.47
C MET A 198 8.57 9.68 -2.06
N GLU A 199 9.83 9.96 -1.76
CA GLU A 199 10.61 11.08 -2.28
C GLU A 199 11.89 10.60 -2.98
N ALA A 200 12.39 11.41 -3.91
CA ALA A 200 13.53 11.02 -4.74
C ALA A 200 14.87 11.26 -4.02
N VAL A 201 15.68 10.20 -3.95
CA VAL A 201 17.09 10.26 -3.53
C VAL A 201 17.94 9.82 -4.73
N GLY A 202 18.16 10.76 -5.65
CA GLY A 202 18.79 10.45 -6.94
C GLY A 202 17.92 9.52 -7.78
N ILE A 203 18.42 8.32 -8.09
CA ILE A 203 17.64 7.30 -8.81
C ILE A 203 16.72 6.48 -7.87
N PHE A 204 16.99 6.54 -6.57
CA PHE A 204 16.31 5.78 -5.52
C PHE A 204 15.10 6.54 -4.97
N GLY A 205 14.25 5.81 -4.24
CA GLY A 205 13.16 6.37 -3.45
C GLY A 205 13.38 6.13 -1.96
N ASP A 206 13.03 7.13 -1.14
CA ASP A 206 12.92 7.00 0.31
C ASP A 206 11.55 7.50 0.80
N HIS A 207 11.13 7.11 1.99
CA HIS A 207 9.75 7.30 2.44
C HIS A 207 9.44 8.77 2.72
N SER A 208 8.27 9.25 2.29
CA SER A 208 7.79 10.58 2.68
C SER A 208 7.02 10.52 4.01
N SER A 209 6.89 11.66 4.70
CA SER A 209 6.32 11.76 6.06
C SER A 209 4.78 11.86 6.11
N TYR A 210 4.10 11.45 5.04
CA TYR A 210 2.64 11.43 4.92
C TYR A 210 2.21 10.27 4.02
N GLY A 211 0.97 9.81 4.17
CA GLY A 211 0.33 8.92 3.20
C GLY A 211 -0.55 9.68 2.21
N PHE A 212 -1.19 8.96 1.31
CA PHE A 212 -2.20 9.48 0.38
C PHE A 212 -3.58 8.91 0.70
N TRP A 213 -4.64 9.68 0.48
CA TRP A 213 -6.00 9.17 0.44
C TRP A 213 -6.82 9.83 -0.67
N SER A 214 -7.79 9.10 -1.22
CA SER A 214 -8.85 9.68 -2.05
C SER A 214 -10.17 8.95 -1.92
N THR A 215 -11.28 9.65 -2.17
CA THR A 215 -12.65 9.13 -2.20
C THR A 215 -13.59 10.04 -2.98
N GLY A 216 -14.64 9.45 -3.60
CA GLY A 216 -15.74 10.18 -4.23
C GLY A 216 -16.79 10.76 -3.28
N PHE A 217 -16.89 10.29 -2.03
CA PHE A 217 -18.09 10.50 -1.18
C PHE A 217 -17.99 11.72 -0.25
N LYS A 218 -16.86 11.93 0.44
CA LYS A 218 -16.70 13.03 1.40
C LYS A 218 -15.26 13.50 1.51
N ASP A 219 -15.06 14.80 1.73
CA ASP A 219 -13.77 15.34 2.14
C ASP A 219 -13.41 14.88 3.57
N LEU A 220 -12.28 14.17 3.69
CA LEU A 220 -11.76 13.67 4.96
C LEU A 220 -10.76 14.63 5.61
N GLY A 221 -10.35 15.71 4.93
CA GLY A 221 -9.37 16.67 5.43
C GLY A 221 -7.97 16.06 5.57
N SER A 222 -7.43 16.03 6.79
CA SER A 222 -6.12 15.43 7.09
C SER A 222 -6.28 14.31 8.12
N PRO A 223 -6.91 13.19 7.75
CA PRO A 223 -7.18 12.08 8.65
C PRO A 223 -5.86 11.44 9.07
N LYS A 224 -5.80 10.94 10.31
CA LYS A 224 -4.76 10.01 10.70
C LYS A 224 -5.02 8.64 10.10
N ILE A 225 -3.97 7.86 9.89
CA ILE A 225 -4.12 6.48 9.40
C ILE A 225 -4.99 5.62 10.34
N THR A 226 -4.95 5.86 11.65
CA THR A 226 -5.78 5.18 12.65
C THR A 226 -7.25 5.58 12.57
N ASP A 227 -7.58 6.75 12.02
CA ASP A 227 -8.95 7.25 11.97
C ASP A 227 -9.79 6.46 10.95
N PHE A 228 -9.15 5.92 9.90
CA PHE A 228 -9.84 5.17 8.85
C PHE A 228 -10.59 3.94 9.37
N ALA A 229 -10.06 3.28 10.41
CA ALA A 229 -10.74 2.17 11.05
C ALA A 229 -12.10 2.58 11.62
N GLY A 230 -12.26 3.81 12.12
CA GLY A 230 -13.55 4.33 12.58
C GLY A 230 -14.41 4.84 11.42
N MET A 231 -13.80 5.54 10.46
CA MET A 231 -14.50 6.12 9.32
C MET A 231 -15.14 5.05 8.43
N ILE A 232 -14.43 3.96 8.14
CA ILE A 232 -14.93 2.86 7.31
C ILE A 232 -16.12 2.17 7.96
N LYS A 233 -16.08 1.99 9.29
CA LYS A 233 -17.21 1.42 10.05
C LYS A 233 -18.45 2.30 9.95
N GLY A 234 -18.27 3.60 10.17
CA GLY A 234 -19.38 4.56 10.06
C GLY A 234 -19.99 4.64 8.65
N LEU A 235 -19.22 4.32 7.60
CA LEU A 235 -19.74 4.22 6.22
C LEU A 235 -20.55 2.95 5.99
N LYS A 236 -20.30 1.86 6.73
CA LYS A 236 -21.13 0.64 6.67
C LYS A 236 -22.50 0.88 7.30
N ASP A 237 -22.60 1.62 8.40
CA ASP A 237 -23.86 1.81 9.15
C ASP A 237 -24.88 2.73 8.45
N VAL A 238 -24.48 3.42 7.38
CA VAL A 238 -25.31 4.40 6.66
C VAL A 238 -25.83 3.86 5.31
N ASN A 239 -25.31 2.72 4.85
CA ASN A 239 -25.70 2.06 3.59
C ASN A 239 -26.41 0.73 3.86
#